data_AF-A0A1Y1JAQ7-F1
#
_entry.id   AF-A0A1Y1JAQ7-F1
#
_cell.length_a   1.000
_cell.length_b   1.000
_cell.length_c   1.000
_cell.angle_alpha   90.00
_cell.angle_beta   90.00
_cell.angle_gamma   90.00
#
_symmetry.space_group_name_H-M   'P 1'
#
loop_
_entity.id
_entity.type
_entity.pdbx_description
1 polymer ?
#
loop_
_entity_poly.entity_id
_entity_poly.type
_entity_poly.pdbx_seq_one_letter_code
_entity_poly.pdbx_strand_id
1 'polypeptide(L)'
;MHKYTQVHLFFFFRYVHVYYIFIYSYLFYLNVQYMINKNKSLKNYIGTTEKYIEIRESWKHTEWINWMNQLEKEWKDFNSVLVKEKKKCLAIKEQKWNKWINNLEKKWMDYDQDIIKECKSDIFKNSKLWDESDWVIWIETEGKQHMQKDCENWIKQNRYCFNEWIMKQWVEWKNKKIMQWFMNSWKYEEDDYWESWERRGCFEKWLNKAKRKKWALWCQRNDRETEQWNRWVKSKEVFYKNYVISKSMEWENEKRMLFDHWMKYFISKWIDKKQWLVWVKKRHNAINKINVPIKKKKKKKN
;
A
#
# COMPACT_ATOMS: atom_id res chain seq x y z
N MET A 1 -57.17 -8.07 -99.35
CA MET A 1 -57.44 -7.64 -97.96
C MET A 1 -56.51 -8.23 -96.89
N HIS A 2 -55.78 -9.33 -97.14
CA HIS A 2 -55.00 -10.02 -96.08
C HIS A 2 -53.66 -9.36 -95.66
N LYS A 3 -53.04 -8.52 -96.51
CA LYS A 3 -51.74 -7.88 -96.21
C LYS A 3 -51.81 -6.68 -95.26
N TYR A 4 -52.95 -5.99 -95.18
CA TYR A 4 -53.11 -4.80 -94.32
C TYR A 4 -53.19 -5.17 -92.83
N THR A 5 -53.83 -6.30 -92.50
CA THR A 5 -54.05 -6.74 -91.12
C THR A 5 -52.77 -7.21 -90.42
N GLN A 6 -51.82 -7.81 -91.16
CA GLN A 6 -50.52 -8.23 -90.59
C GLN A 6 -49.60 -7.06 -90.23
N VAL A 7 -49.63 -5.98 -91.02
CA VAL A 7 -48.81 -4.78 -90.76
C VAL A 7 -49.27 -4.08 -89.49
N HIS A 8 -50.59 -3.92 -89.30
CA HIS A 8 -51.14 -3.30 -88.07
C HIS A 8 -50.89 -4.13 -86.81
N LEU A 9 -50.98 -5.46 -86.87
CA LEU A 9 -50.64 -6.35 -85.76
C LEU A 9 -49.15 -6.21 -85.38
N PHE A 10 -48.25 -6.14 -86.36
CA PHE A 10 -46.81 -5.99 -86.10
C PHE A 10 -46.46 -4.67 -85.41
N PHE A 11 -47.10 -3.56 -85.80
CA PHE A 11 -46.94 -2.27 -85.11
C PHE A 11 -47.53 -2.27 -83.71
N PHE A 12 -48.67 -2.93 -83.50
CA PHE A 12 -49.29 -3.08 -82.17
C PHE A 12 -48.40 -3.88 -81.22
N PHE A 13 -47.83 -5.01 -81.67
CA PHE A 13 -46.90 -5.81 -80.84
C PHE A 13 -45.61 -5.06 -80.51
N ARG A 14 -45.05 -4.26 -81.43
CA ARG A 14 -43.90 -3.39 -81.11
C ARG A 14 -44.26 -2.30 -80.11
N TYR A 15 -45.44 -1.69 -80.23
CA TYR A 15 -45.90 -0.67 -79.30
C TYR A 15 -46.08 -1.23 -77.87
N VAL A 16 -46.68 -2.42 -77.76
CA VAL A 16 -46.84 -3.14 -76.49
C VAL A 16 -45.47 -3.51 -75.91
N HIS A 17 -44.54 -4.05 -76.70
CA HIS A 17 -43.19 -4.38 -76.23
C HIS A 17 -42.41 -3.16 -75.73
N VAL A 18 -42.47 -2.04 -76.45
CA VAL A 18 -41.82 -0.79 -76.06
C VAL A 18 -42.44 -0.26 -74.75
N TYR A 19 -43.76 -0.32 -74.61
CA TYR A 19 -44.45 0.06 -73.38
C TYR A 19 -44.04 -0.80 -72.18
N TYR A 20 -43.93 -2.13 -72.35
CA TYR A 20 -43.41 -3.01 -71.28
C TYR A 20 -41.97 -2.68 -70.91
N ILE A 21 -41.09 -2.39 -71.88
CA ILE A 21 -39.70 -1.97 -71.61
C ILE A 21 -39.67 -0.69 -70.76
N PHE A 22 -40.53 0.30 -71.05
CA PHE A 22 -40.64 1.50 -70.24
C PHE A 22 -41.18 1.24 -68.82
N ILE A 23 -42.12 0.31 -68.65
CA ILE A 23 -42.60 -0.08 -67.31
C ILE A 23 -41.48 -0.77 -66.52
N TYR A 24 -40.78 -1.73 -67.12
CA TYR A 24 -39.70 -2.45 -66.44
C TYR A 24 -38.51 -1.53 -66.11
N SER A 25 -38.16 -0.59 -67.00
CA SER A 25 -37.09 0.38 -66.73
C SER A 25 -37.49 1.36 -65.63
N TYR A 26 -38.77 1.78 -65.58
CA TYR A 26 -39.30 2.62 -64.50
C TYR A 26 -39.34 1.89 -63.15
N LEU A 27 -39.79 0.64 -63.11
CA LEU A 27 -39.77 -0.20 -61.90
C LEU A 27 -38.34 -0.47 -61.41
N PHE A 28 -37.40 -0.70 -62.32
CA PHE A 28 -35.98 -0.84 -62.00
C PHE A 28 -35.42 0.46 -61.40
N TYR A 29 -35.73 1.61 -62.01
CA TYR A 29 -35.35 2.92 -61.48
C TYR A 29 -35.90 3.16 -60.07
N LEU A 30 -37.19 2.86 -59.82
CA LEU A 30 -37.79 2.98 -58.49
C LEU A 30 -37.11 2.07 -57.46
N ASN A 31 -36.77 0.83 -57.84
CA ASN A 31 -36.04 -0.09 -56.96
C ASN A 31 -34.62 0.42 -56.64
N VAL A 32 -33.91 0.97 -57.62
CA VAL A 32 -32.59 1.58 -57.41
C VAL A 32 -32.69 2.80 -56.48
N GLN A 33 -33.67 3.68 -56.68
CA GLN A 33 -33.92 4.83 -55.80
C GLN A 33 -34.27 4.41 -54.37
N TYR A 34 -35.11 3.37 -54.20
CA TYR A 34 -35.44 2.81 -52.90
C TYR A 34 -34.19 2.29 -52.17
N MET A 35 -33.31 1.56 -52.87
CA MET A 35 -32.07 1.02 -52.31
C MET A 35 -31.08 2.13 -51.94
N ILE A 36 -30.95 3.18 -52.76
CA ILE A 36 -30.12 4.36 -52.47
C ILE A 36 -30.64 5.07 -51.21
N ASN A 37 -31.95 5.32 -51.11
CA ASN A 37 -32.55 5.98 -49.96
C ASN A 37 -32.43 5.15 -48.67
N LYS A 38 -32.61 3.82 -48.76
CA LYS A 38 -32.39 2.90 -47.64
C LYS A 38 -30.94 2.94 -47.15
N ASN A 39 -29.96 2.94 -48.06
CA ASN A 39 -28.55 3.05 -47.71
C ASN A 39 -28.19 4.43 -47.09
N LYS A 40 -28.79 5.52 -47.59
CA LYS A 40 -28.59 6.85 -47.02
C LYS A 40 -29.15 6.96 -45.60
N SER A 41 -30.35 6.40 -45.36
CA SER A 41 -30.95 6.30 -44.04
C SER A 41 -30.08 5.47 -43.08
N LEU A 42 -29.57 4.31 -43.53
CA LEU A 42 -28.68 3.46 -42.74
C LEU A 42 -27.37 4.18 -42.38
N LYS A 43 -26.75 4.90 -43.32
CA LYS A 43 -25.54 5.69 -43.06
C LYS A 43 -25.80 6.81 -42.04
N ASN A 44 -26.92 7.51 -42.15
CA ASN A 44 -27.29 8.54 -41.18
C ASN A 44 -27.50 7.95 -39.78
N TYR A 45 -28.18 6.80 -39.67
CA TYR A 45 -28.39 6.10 -38.41
C TYR A 45 -27.07 5.59 -37.79
N ILE A 46 -26.15 5.08 -38.61
CA ILE A 46 -24.82 4.67 -38.15
C ILE A 46 -24.05 5.89 -37.63
N GLY A 47 -24.05 7.00 -38.38
CA GLY A 47 -23.38 8.24 -37.98
C GLY A 47 -23.92 8.84 -36.67
N THR A 48 -25.24 8.83 -36.46
CA THR A 48 -25.83 9.28 -35.19
C THR A 48 -25.50 8.34 -34.04
N THR A 49 -25.46 7.03 -34.29
CA THR A 49 -25.09 6.02 -33.29
C THR A 49 -23.62 6.15 -32.88
N GLU A 50 -22.72 6.39 -33.82
CA GLU A 50 -21.29 6.58 -33.55
C GLU A 50 -21.03 7.84 -32.74
N LYS A 51 -21.66 8.96 -33.11
CA LYS A 51 -21.59 10.20 -32.34
C LYS A 51 -22.10 10.05 -30.90
N TYR A 52 -23.19 9.29 -30.70
CA TYR A 52 -23.71 9.01 -29.37
C TYR A 52 -22.74 8.15 -28.52
N ILE A 53 -22.11 7.15 -29.15
CA ILE A 53 -21.08 6.33 -28.48
C ILE A 53 -19.90 7.20 -28.07
N GLU A 54 -19.41 8.06 -28.95
CA GLU A 54 -18.29 8.95 -28.68
C GLU A 54 -18.57 9.91 -27.52
N ILE A 55 -19.73 10.56 -27.51
CA ILE A 55 -20.16 11.43 -26.41
C ILE A 55 -20.19 10.66 -25.08
N ARG A 56 -20.75 9.44 -25.07
CA ARG A 56 -20.84 8.61 -23.87
C ARG A 56 -19.46 8.19 -23.36
N GLU A 57 -18.55 7.79 -24.25
CA GLU A 57 -17.18 7.44 -23.87
C GLU A 57 -16.37 8.65 -23.38
N SER A 58 -16.57 9.82 -23.99
CA SER A 58 -15.96 11.06 -23.53
C SER A 58 -16.44 11.43 -22.12
N TRP A 59 -17.74 11.30 -21.83
CA TRP A 59 -18.28 11.56 -20.50
C TRP A 59 -17.67 10.62 -19.45
N LYS A 60 -17.58 9.32 -19.72
CA LYS A 60 -16.94 8.35 -18.81
C LYS A 60 -15.47 8.66 -18.57
N HIS A 61 -14.76 9.11 -19.60
CA HIS A 61 -13.37 9.53 -19.47
C HIS A 61 -13.24 10.74 -18.54
N THR A 62 -14.13 11.72 -18.66
CA THR A 62 -14.20 12.88 -17.76
C THR A 62 -14.51 12.46 -16.32
N GLU A 63 -15.45 11.54 -16.11
CA GLU A 63 -15.75 11.00 -14.78
C GLU A 63 -14.52 10.35 -14.13
N TRP A 64 -13.76 9.57 -14.89
CA TRP A 64 -12.51 8.99 -14.40
C TRP A 64 -11.47 10.05 -14.03
N ILE A 65 -11.28 11.07 -14.87
CA ILE A 65 -10.35 12.18 -14.57
C ILE A 65 -10.78 12.91 -13.30
N ASN A 66 -12.08 13.22 -13.17
CA ASN A 66 -12.63 13.88 -11.99
C ASN A 66 -12.41 13.04 -10.74
N TRP A 67 -12.65 11.74 -10.83
CA TRP A 67 -12.42 10.81 -9.73
C TRP A 67 -10.93 10.74 -9.35
N MET A 68 -10.01 10.63 -10.31
CA MET A 68 -8.56 10.63 -10.05
C MET A 68 -8.08 11.95 -9.41
N ASN A 69 -8.61 13.09 -9.84
CA ASN A 69 -8.29 14.39 -9.27
C ASN A 69 -8.78 14.52 -7.82
N GLN A 70 -9.99 14.04 -7.55
CA GLN A 70 -10.54 14.02 -6.20
C GLN A 70 -9.78 13.05 -5.30
N LEU A 71 -9.45 11.87 -5.81
CA LEU A 71 -8.63 10.87 -5.14
C LEU A 71 -7.27 11.44 -4.70
N GLU A 72 -6.62 12.26 -5.54
CA GLU A 72 -5.35 12.90 -5.19
C GLU A 72 -5.50 13.89 -4.02
N LYS A 73 -6.61 14.63 -3.94
CA LYS A 73 -6.90 15.52 -2.79
C LYS A 73 -7.11 14.71 -1.51
N GLU A 74 -7.95 13.68 -1.58
CA GLU A 74 -8.24 12.81 -0.45
C GLU A 74 -7.01 12.05 0.03
N TRP A 75 -6.11 11.68 -0.89
CA TRP A 75 -4.83 11.08 -0.55
C TRP A 75 -3.95 12.04 0.25
N LYS A 76 -3.92 13.34 -0.10
CA LYS A 76 -3.15 14.34 0.67
C LYS A 76 -3.69 14.47 2.09
N ASP A 77 -5.00 14.49 2.26
CA ASP A 77 -5.64 14.55 3.57
C ASP A 77 -5.33 13.31 4.39
N PHE A 78 -5.50 12.13 3.81
CA PHE A 78 -5.14 10.85 4.42
C PHE A 78 -3.65 10.82 4.84
N ASN A 79 -2.75 11.20 3.94
CA ASN A 79 -1.32 11.21 4.21
C ASN A 79 -0.95 12.20 5.33
N SER A 80 -1.65 13.35 5.42
CA SER A 80 -1.43 14.32 6.50
C SER A 80 -1.72 13.73 7.88
N VAL A 81 -2.78 12.91 7.99
CA VAL A 81 -3.13 12.20 9.22
C VAL A 81 -2.05 11.20 9.59
N LEU A 82 -1.59 10.38 8.62
CA LEU A 82 -0.52 9.41 8.85
C LEU A 82 0.78 10.08 9.32
N VAL A 83 1.16 11.21 8.71
CA VAL A 83 2.34 11.98 9.10
C VAL A 83 2.20 12.52 10.52
N LYS A 84 1.02 13.01 10.90
CA LYS A 84 0.76 13.52 12.26
C LYS A 84 0.86 12.41 13.30
N GLU A 85 0.24 11.25 13.05
CA GLU A 85 0.33 10.10 13.95
C GLU A 85 1.76 9.57 14.06
N LYS A 86 2.55 9.63 12.98
CA LYS A 86 3.98 9.28 13.01
C LYS A 86 4.76 10.16 13.97
N LYS A 87 4.55 11.48 13.89
CA LYS A 87 5.22 12.43 14.77
C LYS A 87 4.89 12.16 16.24
N LYS A 88 3.62 11.88 16.55
CA LYS A 88 3.20 11.49 17.91
C LYS A 88 3.90 10.20 18.37
N CYS A 89 3.94 9.18 17.52
CA CYS A 89 4.61 7.92 17.83
C CYS A 89 6.11 8.14 18.11
N LEU A 90 6.80 8.92 17.28
CA LEU A 90 8.21 9.27 17.48
C LEU A 90 8.43 10.04 18.79
N ALA A 91 7.57 11.00 19.13
CA ALA A 91 7.64 11.72 20.40
C ALA A 91 7.48 10.79 21.61
N ILE A 92 6.55 9.83 21.55
CA ILE A 92 6.39 8.81 22.60
C ILE A 92 7.62 7.92 22.70
N LYS A 93 8.21 7.52 21.55
CA LYS A 93 9.47 6.75 21.54
C LYS A 93 10.62 7.54 22.16
N GLU A 94 10.69 8.84 21.94
CA GLU A 94 11.72 9.70 22.54
C GLU A 94 11.59 9.76 24.06
N GLN A 95 10.37 9.91 24.57
CA GLN A 95 10.12 9.87 26.02
C GLN A 95 10.50 8.50 26.62
N LYS A 96 10.16 7.41 25.92
CA LYS A 96 10.54 6.05 26.33
C LYS A 96 12.06 5.86 26.32
N TRP A 97 12.76 6.41 25.33
CA TRP A 97 14.22 6.38 25.24
C TRP A 97 14.85 7.07 26.45
N ASN A 98 14.45 8.31 26.75
CA ASN A 98 14.98 9.07 27.87
C ASN A 98 14.73 8.36 29.21
N LYS A 99 13.52 7.80 29.39
CA LYS A 99 13.21 7.00 30.57
C LYS A 99 14.07 5.74 30.66
N TRP A 100 14.30 5.07 29.53
CA TRP A 100 15.12 3.86 29.47
C TRP A 100 16.59 4.14 29.79
N ILE A 101 17.20 5.17 29.20
CA ILE A 101 18.57 5.61 29.52
C ILE A 101 18.71 5.95 31.01
N ASN A 102 17.76 6.71 31.57
CA ASN A 102 17.80 7.05 33.00
C ASN A 102 17.68 5.81 33.90
N ASN A 103 16.84 4.85 33.52
CA ASN A 103 16.71 3.59 34.26
C ASN A 103 17.96 2.72 34.13
N LEU A 104 18.59 2.72 32.95
CA LEU A 104 19.85 2.01 32.72
C LEU A 104 20.97 2.64 33.55
N GLU A 105 21.11 3.97 33.56
CA GLU A 105 22.09 4.67 34.42
C GLU A 105 21.87 4.31 35.89
N LYS A 106 20.63 4.38 36.37
CA LYS A 106 20.30 3.99 37.75
C LYS A 106 20.65 2.53 38.05
N LYS A 107 20.30 1.61 37.15
CA LYS A 107 20.67 0.20 37.24
C LYS A 107 22.18 0.07 37.41
N TRP A 108 22.99 0.68 36.55
CA TRP A 108 24.45 0.53 36.63
C TRP A 108 25.11 1.33 37.78
N MET A 109 24.45 2.36 38.32
CA MET A 109 24.93 3.10 39.49
C MET A 109 24.56 2.42 40.81
N ASP A 110 23.34 1.90 40.93
CA ASP A 110 22.87 1.21 42.12
C ASP A 110 23.09 -0.30 41.99
N TYR A 111 23.85 -0.88 42.92
CA TYR A 111 23.90 -2.34 43.06
C TYR A 111 22.48 -2.91 43.12
N ASP A 112 22.08 -3.58 42.04
CA ASP A 112 20.80 -4.25 41.91
C ASP A 112 21.03 -5.76 41.84
N GLN A 113 20.21 -6.54 42.55
CA GLN A 113 20.31 -8.01 42.55
C GLN A 113 20.08 -8.59 41.15
N ASP A 114 19.40 -7.87 40.26
CA ASP A 114 19.17 -8.30 38.89
C ASP A 114 20.42 -8.18 37.99
N ILE A 115 21.33 -7.23 38.27
CA ILE A 115 22.65 -7.15 37.61
C ILE A 115 23.48 -8.40 37.91
N ILE A 116 23.34 -8.96 39.12
CA ILE A 116 24.02 -10.20 39.53
C ILE A 116 23.54 -11.40 38.71
N LYS A 117 22.25 -11.43 38.36
CA LYS A 117 21.67 -12.49 37.52
C LYS A 117 22.03 -12.30 36.04
N GLU A 118 21.99 -11.08 35.53
CA GLU A 118 22.19 -10.78 34.10
C GLU A 118 23.67 -10.73 33.68
N CYS A 119 24.57 -10.17 34.50
CA CYS A 119 26.02 -10.19 34.24
C CYS A 119 26.68 -11.55 34.57
N LYS A 120 25.88 -12.54 35.01
CA LYS A 120 26.30 -13.89 35.47
C LYS A 120 27.28 -13.87 36.65
N SER A 121 27.33 -15.01 37.34
CA SER A 121 28.07 -15.25 38.59
C SER A 121 29.58 -14.96 38.58
N ASP A 122 30.17 -14.68 37.42
CA ASP A 122 31.60 -14.84 37.21
C ASP A 122 32.39 -13.57 37.52
N ILE A 123 31.82 -12.38 37.28
CA ILE A 123 32.39 -11.12 37.81
C ILE A 123 32.57 -11.23 39.31
N PHE A 124 31.55 -11.69 40.04
CA PHE A 124 31.64 -11.75 41.50
C PHE A 124 32.47 -12.92 42.03
N LYS A 125 32.75 -13.95 41.23
CA LYS A 125 33.75 -14.98 41.55
C LYS A 125 35.16 -14.43 41.41
N ASN A 126 35.43 -13.71 40.33
CA ASN A 126 36.75 -13.19 40.00
C ASN A 126 37.08 -11.90 40.78
N SER A 127 36.07 -11.06 41.04
CA SER A 127 36.21 -9.75 41.69
C SER A 127 36.59 -9.78 43.16
N LYS A 128 36.72 -10.97 43.77
CA LYS A 128 37.23 -11.08 45.14
C LYS A 128 38.72 -10.73 45.24
N LEU A 129 39.45 -10.91 44.14
CA LEU A 129 40.88 -10.67 44.04
C LEU A 129 41.22 -9.44 43.21
N TRP A 130 40.21 -8.75 42.68
CA TRP A 130 40.40 -7.61 41.79
C TRP A 130 40.94 -6.40 42.52
N ASP A 131 41.96 -5.79 41.92
CA ASP A 131 42.39 -4.44 42.27
C ASP A 131 41.64 -3.37 41.44
N GLU A 132 42.02 -2.11 41.61
CA GLU A 132 41.37 -1.01 40.87
C GLU A 132 41.54 -1.14 39.35
N SER A 133 42.68 -1.67 38.88
CA SER A 133 42.96 -1.81 37.45
C SER A 133 42.08 -2.88 36.81
N ASP A 134 41.83 -3.99 37.50
CA ASP A 134 40.92 -5.05 37.06
C ASP A 134 39.50 -4.53 36.87
N TRP A 135 39.01 -3.69 37.79
CA TRP A 135 37.67 -3.07 37.69
C TRP A 135 37.55 -2.14 36.49
N VAL A 136 38.61 -1.36 36.21
CA VAL A 136 38.67 -0.47 35.03
C VAL A 136 38.65 -1.28 33.74
N ILE A 137 39.50 -2.30 33.63
CA ILE A 137 39.55 -3.18 32.45
C ILE A 137 38.18 -3.83 32.21
N TRP A 138 37.54 -4.32 33.27
CA TRP A 138 36.25 -4.98 33.15
C TRP A 138 35.14 -4.05 32.62
N ILE A 139 34.99 -2.85 33.18
CA ILE A 139 33.91 -1.94 32.78
C ILE A 139 34.12 -1.44 31.34
N GLU A 140 35.37 -1.27 30.91
CA GLU A 140 35.72 -0.86 29.54
C GLU A 140 35.55 -1.98 28.51
N THR A 141 35.52 -3.24 28.94
CA THR A 141 35.41 -4.42 28.08
C THR A 141 34.04 -5.12 28.22
N GLU A 142 33.90 -6.06 29.16
CA GLU A 142 32.69 -6.85 29.37
C GLU A 142 31.50 -5.98 29.78
N GLY A 143 31.70 -5.03 30.71
CA GLY A 143 30.65 -4.12 31.16
C GLY A 143 30.06 -3.31 30.00
N LYS A 144 30.94 -2.76 29.17
CA LYS A 144 30.59 -2.09 27.92
C LYS A 144 29.81 -3.00 26.96
N GLN A 145 30.25 -4.24 26.75
CA GLN A 145 29.55 -5.20 25.88
C GLN A 145 28.14 -5.51 26.38
N HIS A 146 27.96 -5.65 27.70
CA HIS A 146 26.63 -5.84 28.30
C HIS A 146 25.71 -4.63 28.06
N MET A 147 26.22 -3.41 28.26
CA MET A 147 25.46 -2.18 27.96
C MET A 147 25.08 -2.08 26.49
N GLN A 148 26.00 -2.39 25.57
CA GLN A 148 25.72 -2.40 24.13
C GLN A 148 24.61 -3.39 23.78
N LYS A 149 24.65 -4.60 24.37
CA LYS A 149 23.61 -5.61 24.16
C LYS A 149 22.24 -5.17 24.68
N ASP A 150 22.19 -4.50 25.84
CA ASP A 150 20.95 -3.93 26.37
C ASP A 150 20.37 -2.89 25.40
N CYS A 151 21.21 -2.03 24.81
CA CYS A 151 20.79 -1.07 23.79
C CYS A 151 20.26 -1.74 22.52
N GLU A 152 20.95 -2.76 22.02
CA GLU A 152 20.53 -3.48 20.81
C GLU A 152 19.18 -4.17 21.01
N ASN A 153 18.99 -4.80 22.17
CA ASN A 153 17.72 -5.42 22.55
C ASN A 153 16.60 -4.37 22.62
N TRP A 154 16.86 -3.22 23.25
CA TRP A 154 15.88 -2.15 23.35
C TRP A 154 15.49 -1.60 21.97
N ILE A 155 16.47 -1.32 21.10
CA ILE A 155 16.21 -0.87 19.73
C ILE A 155 15.39 -1.92 18.97
N LYS A 156 15.75 -3.20 19.06
CA LYS A 156 15.04 -4.30 18.39
C LYS A 156 13.58 -4.40 18.85
N GLN A 157 13.33 -4.32 20.15
CA GLN A 157 11.96 -4.35 20.71
C GLN A 157 11.13 -3.13 20.29
N ASN A 158 11.76 -1.98 20.07
CA ASN A 158 11.10 -0.74 19.71
C ASN A 158 11.15 -0.44 18.19
N ARG A 159 11.71 -1.34 17.38
CA ARG A 159 11.79 -1.22 15.91
C ARG A 159 10.41 -1.27 15.27
N TYR A 160 9.56 -2.19 15.71
CA TYR A 160 8.30 -2.52 15.04
C TYR A 160 7.08 -2.02 15.82
N CYS A 161 6.27 -1.18 15.17
CA CYS A 161 4.85 -0.96 15.52
C CYS A 161 4.20 0.01 14.51
N PHE A 162 4.93 1.05 14.10
CA PHE A 162 4.34 2.16 13.33
C PHE A 162 4.40 1.96 11.80
N ASN A 163 5.45 1.33 11.30
CA ASN A 163 5.66 1.12 9.86
C ASN A 163 4.63 0.13 9.28
N GLU A 164 4.41 -0.99 9.98
CA GLU A 164 3.37 -1.97 9.63
C GLU A 164 1.98 -1.35 9.68
N TRP A 165 1.72 -0.50 10.68
CA TRP A 165 0.47 0.22 10.80
C TRP A 165 0.23 1.16 9.60
N ILE A 166 1.21 1.97 9.18
CA ILE A 166 1.08 2.81 7.97
C ILE A 166 0.72 1.95 6.75
N MET A 167 1.46 0.85 6.54
CA MET A 167 1.22 -0.01 5.38
C MET A 167 -0.17 -0.63 5.41
N LYS A 168 -0.65 -1.06 6.58
CA LYS A 168 -2.01 -1.56 6.77
C LYS A 168 -3.06 -0.49 6.43
N GLN A 169 -2.91 0.71 6.99
CA GLN A 169 -3.81 1.83 6.71
C GLN A 169 -3.83 2.19 5.22
N TRP A 170 -2.66 2.20 4.57
CA TRP A 170 -2.55 2.45 3.14
C TRP A 170 -3.30 1.40 2.31
N VAL A 171 -3.12 0.11 2.62
CA VAL A 171 -3.80 -0.99 1.91
C VAL A 171 -5.32 -0.90 2.08
N GLU A 172 -5.80 -0.69 3.31
CA GLU A 172 -7.23 -0.53 3.60
C GLU A 172 -7.81 0.67 2.84
N TRP A 173 -7.13 1.81 2.88
CA TRP A 173 -7.57 3.04 2.22
C TRP A 173 -7.63 2.88 0.70
N LYS A 174 -6.56 2.37 0.06
CA LYS A 174 -6.54 2.23 -1.41
C LYS A 174 -7.60 1.23 -1.90
N ASN A 175 -7.78 0.13 -1.17
CA ASN A 175 -8.78 -0.89 -1.52
C ASN A 175 -10.19 -0.30 -1.39
N LYS A 176 -10.47 0.45 -0.33
CA LYS A 176 -11.74 1.15 -0.18
C LYS A 176 -12.00 2.12 -1.35
N LYS A 177 -10.99 2.88 -1.77
CA LYS A 177 -11.14 3.87 -2.85
C LYS A 177 -11.43 3.24 -4.19
N ILE A 178 -10.68 2.21 -4.60
CA ILE A 178 -10.95 1.55 -5.88
C ILE A 178 -12.29 0.82 -5.86
N MET A 179 -12.70 0.26 -4.72
CA MET A 179 -14.04 -0.32 -4.59
C MET A 179 -15.15 0.72 -4.73
N GLN A 180 -14.97 1.94 -4.23
CA GLN A 180 -15.94 3.03 -4.45
C GLN A 180 -16.09 3.39 -5.93
N TRP A 181 -15.01 3.32 -6.71
CA TRP A 181 -15.08 3.50 -8.17
C TRP A 181 -15.89 2.38 -8.84
N PHE A 182 -15.58 1.11 -8.53
CA PHE A 182 -16.30 -0.03 -9.09
C PHE A 182 -17.78 -0.06 -8.71
N MET A 183 -18.13 0.44 -7.52
CA MET A 183 -19.51 0.50 -7.03
C MET A 183 -20.28 1.75 -7.51
N ASN A 184 -19.70 2.58 -8.38
CA ASN A 184 -20.45 3.65 -9.02
C ASN A 184 -21.56 3.05 -9.88
N SER A 185 -22.81 3.51 -9.72
CA SER A 185 -24.01 2.87 -10.29
C SER A 185 -23.88 2.61 -11.80
N TRP A 186 -23.49 3.61 -12.59
CA TRP A 186 -23.37 3.45 -14.03
C TRP A 186 -22.24 2.48 -14.42
N LYS A 187 -21.16 2.45 -13.65
CA LYS A 187 -20.00 1.61 -13.91
C LYS A 187 -20.32 0.16 -13.56
N TYR A 188 -20.87 -0.06 -12.37
CA TYR A 188 -21.32 -1.37 -11.90
C TYR A 188 -22.30 -2.02 -12.88
N GLU A 189 -23.33 -1.28 -13.31
CA GLU A 189 -24.32 -1.77 -14.27
C GLU A 189 -23.69 -2.11 -15.64
N GLU A 190 -22.76 -1.29 -16.10
CA GLU A 190 -22.08 -1.53 -17.38
C GLU A 190 -21.10 -2.71 -17.30
N ASP A 191 -20.32 -2.81 -16.22
CA ASP A 191 -19.39 -3.90 -15.97
C ASP A 191 -20.15 -5.23 -15.83
N ASP A 192 -21.23 -5.30 -15.03
CA ASP A 192 -22.07 -6.51 -14.90
C ASP A 192 -22.69 -6.92 -16.25
N TYR A 193 -23.15 -5.96 -17.05
CA TYR A 193 -23.68 -6.24 -18.39
C TYR A 193 -22.63 -6.89 -19.30
N TRP A 194 -21.43 -6.31 -19.39
CA TRP A 194 -20.39 -6.80 -20.30
C TRP A 194 -19.76 -8.11 -19.81
N GLU A 195 -19.56 -8.27 -18.51
CA GLU A 195 -19.12 -9.54 -17.92
C GLU A 195 -20.16 -10.65 -18.15
N SER A 196 -21.44 -10.34 -17.99
CA SER A 196 -22.52 -11.26 -18.32
C SER A 196 -22.57 -11.57 -19.82
N TRP A 197 -22.28 -10.60 -20.67
CA TRP A 197 -22.18 -10.80 -22.11
C TRP A 197 -20.98 -11.69 -22.49
N GLU A 198 -19.84 -11.55 -21.82
CA GLU A 198 -18.67 -12.42 -21.98
C GLU A 198 -18.96 -13.87 -21.57
N ARG A 199 -19.79 -14.09 -20.56
CA ARG A 199 -20.22 -15.43 -20.15
C ARG A 199 -21.18 -16.11 -21.14
N ARG A 200 -21.86 -15.38 -22.03
CA ARG A 200 -22.82 -15.94 -23.02
C ARG A 200 -22.12 -16.64 -24.19
N GLY A 201 -22.82 -17.58 -24.85
CA GLY A 201 -22.30 -18.40 -25.95
C GLY A 201 -21.84 -17.64 -27.21
N CYS A 202 -21.04 -18.30 -28.06
CA CYS A 202 -20.25 -17.68 -29.14
C CYS A 202 -21.08 -17.18 -30.36
N PHE A 203 -22.23 -17.80 -30.66
CA PHE A 203 -22.97 -17.55 -31.90
C PHE A 203 -23.60 -16.15 -31.99
N GLU A 204 -24.25 -15.67 -30.92
CA GLU A 204 -24.82 -14.32 -30.86
C GLU A 204 -23.75 -13.21 -30.90
N LYS A 205 -22.56 -13.49 -30.38
CA LYS A 205 -21.43 -12.55 -30.37
C LYS A 205 -20.86 -12.33 -31.76
N TRP A 206 -20.88 -13.35 -32.61
CA TRP A 206 -20.33 -13.28 -33.97
C TRP A 206 -21.16 -12.38 -34.90
N LEU A 207 -22.48 -12.37 -34.71
CA LEU A 207 -23.42 -11.66 -35.60
C LEU A 207 -23.51 -10.15 -35.30
N ASN A 208 -23.25 -9.69 -34.08
CA ASN A 208 -23.48 -8.30 -33.69
C ASN A 208 -22.22 -7.42 -33.70
N LYS A 209 -21.86 -6.89 -34.88
CA LYS A 209 -20.70 -5.97 -35.05
C LYS A 209 -20.76 -4.73 -34.16
N ALA A 210 -21.94 -4.12 -33.99
CA ALA A 210 -22.10 -2.91 -33.18
C ALA A 210 -21.86 -3.17 -31.67
N LYS A 211 -22.38 -4.28 -31.13
CA LYS A 211 -22.10 -4.68 -29.74
C LYS A 211 -20.62 -4.99 -29.52
N ARG A 212 -19.95 -5.66 -30.46
CA ARG A 212 -18.49 -5.91 -30.38
C ARG A 212 -17.67 -4.61 -30.32
N LYS A 213 -18.04 -3.59 -31.10
CA LYS A 213 -17.37 -2.27 -31.04
C LYS A 213 -17.53 -1.64 -29.65
N LYS A 214 -18.72 -1.68 -29.06
CA LYS A 214 -18.97 -1.16 -27.70
C LYS A 214 -18.22 -1.95 -26.62
N TRP A 215 -18.20 -3.28 -26.75
CA TRP A 215 -17.43 -4.15 -25.85
C TRP A 215 -15.93 -3.86 -25.94
N ALA A 216 -15.36 -3.72 -27.14
CA ALA A 216 -13.96 -3.40 -27.32
C ALA A 216 -13.59 -2.04 -26.69
N LEU A 217 -14.47 -1.03 -26.79
CA LEU A 217 -14.29 0.27 -26.12
C LEU A 217 -14.34 0.13 -24.59
N TRP A 218 -15.24 -0.71 -24.07
CA TRP A 218 -15.31 -1.03 -22.64
C TRP A 218 -14.01 -1.70 -22.14
N CYS A 219 -13.50 -2.73 -22.83
CA CYS A 219 -12.22 -3.37 -22.51
C CYS A 219 -11.07 -2.36 -22.50
N GLN A 220 -10.91 -1.61 -23.60
CA GLN A 220 -9.84 -0.61 -23.73
C GLN A 220 -9.89 0.45 -22.62
N ARG A 221 -11.10 0.86 -22.21
CA ARG A 221 -11.26 1.80 -21.10
C ARG A 221 -10.86 1.16 -19.78
N ASN A 222 -11.33 -0.05 -19.48
CA ASN A 222 -10.98 -0.74 -18.24
C ASN A 222 -9.47 -0.98 -18.14
N ASP A 223 -8.82 -1.41 -19.21
CA ASP A 223 -7.35 -1.59 -19.26
C ASP A 223 -6.63 -0.27 -18.94
N ARG A 224 -7.04 0.82 -19.60
CA ARG A 224 -6.47 2.15 -19.37
C ARG A 224 -6.68 2.64 -17.93
N GLU A 225 -7.88 2.47 -17.38
CA GLU A 225 -8.20 2.82 -15.98
C GLU A 225 -7.33 2.02 -15.01
N THR A 226 -7.22 0.70 -15.21
CA THR A 226 -6.36 -0.18 -14.41
C THR A 226 -4.89 0.23 -14.48
N GLU A 227 -4.36 0.53 -15.65
CA GLU A 227 -2.98 1.00 -15.80
C GLU A 227 -2.73 2.35 -15.10
N GLN A 228 -3.67 3.30 -15.22
CA GLN A 228 -3.55 4.60 -14.57
C GLN A 228 -3.63 4.47 -13.05
N TRP A 229 -4.56 3.66 -12.54
CA TRP A 229 -4.66 3.33 -11.12
C TRP A 229 -3.38 2.68 -10.60
N ASN A 230 -2.88 1.65 -11.28
CA ASN A 230 -1.68 0.92 -10.86
C ASN A 230 -0.44 1.82 -10.85
N ARG A 231 -0.29 2.69 -11.86
CA ARG A 231 0.78 3.69 -11.87
C ARG A 231 0.67 4.65 -10.69
N TRP A 232 -0.53 5.15 -10.44
CA TRP A 232 -0.79 6.04 -9.32
C TRP A 232 -0.48 5.37 -7.98
N VAL A 233 -1.03 4.18 -7.71
CA VAL A 233 -0.76 3.39 -6.50
C VAL A 233 0.72 3.13 -6.32
N LYS A 234 1.42 2.68 -7.37
CA LYS A 234 2.85 2.41 -7.32
C LYS A 234 3.66 3.65 -6.93
N SER A 235 3.31 4.81 -7.47
CA SER A 235 3.97 6.08 -7.12
C SER A 235 3.86 6.39 -5.62
N LYS A 236 2.68 6.14 -5.02
CA LYS A 236 2.45 6.38 -3.58
C LYS A 236 3.10 5.31 -2.71
N GLU A 237 3.13 4.06 -3.17
CA GLU A 237 3.84 2.97 -2.47
C GLU A 237 5.35 3.19 -2.41
N VAL A 238 5.95 3.73 -3.47
CA VAL A 238 7.37 4.13 -3.46
C VAL A 238 7.60 5.23 -2.43
N PHE A 239 6.71 6.23 -2.37
CA PHE A 239 6.76 7.27 -1.34
C PHE A 239 6.72 6.67 0.07
N TYR A 240 5.77 5.78 0.36
CA TYR A 240 5.66 5.17 1.69
C TYR A 240 6.86 4.28 2.00
N LYS A 241 7.31 3.42 1.08
CA LYS A 241 8.51 2.59 1.29
C LYS A 241 9.72 3.45 1.63
N ASN A 242 10.00 4.47 0.83
CA ASN A 242 11.16 5.33 1.03
C ASN A 242 11.05 6.13 2.34
N TYR A 243 9.91 6.79 2.58
CA TYR A 243 9.69 7.61 3.77
C TYR A 243 9.67 6.80 5.08
N VAL A 244 9.17 5.57 5.03
CA VAL A 244 9.07 4.67 6.18
C VAL A 244 10.44 4.07 6.49
N ILE A 245 11.11 3.51 5.48
CA ILE A 245 12.40 2.83 5.65
C ILE A 245 13.48 3.83 6.04
N SER A 246 13.61 4.96 5.31
CA SER A 246 14.68 5.93 5.56
C SER A 246 14.62 6.50 6.97
N LYS A 247 13.44 6.98 7.38
CA LYS A 247 13.26 7.59 8.71
C LYS A 247 13.39 6.60 9.86
N SER A 248 13.04 5.33 9.65
CA SER A 248 13.26 4.29 10.65
C SER A 248 14.75 4.01 10.83
N MET A 249 15.50 3.89 9.73
CA MET A 249 16.95 3.69 9.77
C MET A 249 17.69 4.89 10.36
N GLU A 250 17.31 6.11 9.97
CA GLU A 250 17.87 7.35 10.53
C GLU A 250 17.70 7.38 12.06
N TRP A 251 16.49 7.10 12.56
CA TRP A 251 16.23 7.07 14.01
C TRP A 251 17.05 5.99 14.72
N GLU A 252 17.17 4.78 14.18
CA GLU A 252 17.99 3.72 14.78
C GLU A 252 19.46 4.12 14.87
N ASN A 253 20.00 4.71 13.81
CA ASN A 253 21.39 5.16 13.77
C ASN A 253 21.63 6.31 14.75
N GLU A 254 20.71 7.28 14.81
CA GLU A 254 20.76 8.37 15.79
C GLU A 254 20.79 7.84 17.23
N LYS A 255 19.93 6.86 17.56
CA LYS A 255 19.89 6.29 18.92
C LYS A 255 21.15 5.51 19.28
N ARG A 256 21.75 4.80 18.32
CA ARG A 256 23.06 4.15 18.52
C ARG A 256 24.16 5.18 18.81
N MET A 257 24.22 6.28 18.06
CA MET A 257 25.22 7.33 18.30
C MET A 257 25.03 8.01 19.66
N LEU A 258 23.78 8.34 20.02
CA LEU A 258 23.47 8.92 21.33
C LEU A 258 23.83 7.98 22.47
N PHE A 259 23.57 6.68 22.29
CA PHE A 259 23.95 5.66 23.26
C PHE A 259 25.46 5.54 23.40
N ASP A 260 26.20 5.47 22.30
CA ASP A 260 27.66 5.36 22.33
C ASP A 260 28.30 6.56 23.03
N HIS A 261 27.75 7.77 22.81
CA HIS A 261 28.20 8.97 23.50
C HIS A 261 27.90 8.89 25.01
N TRP A 262 26.65 8.58 25.37
CA TRP A 262 26.24 8.41 26.77
C TRP A 262 27.07 7.34 27.48
N MET A 263 27.32 6.20 26.84
CA MET A 263 28.04 5.06 27.41
C MET A 263 29.50 5.42 27.70
N LYS A 264 30.18 6.11 26.77
CA LYS A 264 31.56 6.60 27.01
C LYS A 264 31.61 7.53 28.21
N TYR A 265 30.70 8.49 28.29
CA TYR A 265 30.60 9.41 29.42
C TYR A 265 30.28 8.67 30.73
N PHE A 266 29.34 7.72 30.68
CA PHE A 266 28.95 6.91 31.83
C PHE A 266 30.12 6.09 32.38
N ILE A 267 30.86 5.39 31.52
CA ILE A 267 32.02 4.57 31.93
C ILE A 267 33.09 5.45 32.59
N SER A 268 33.44 6.59 31.99
CA SER A 268 34.39 7.53 32.60
C SER A 268 33.94 7.98 33.99
N LYS A 269 32.67 8.42 34.10
CA LYS A 269 32.08 8.84 35.38
C LYS A 269 32.04 7.71 36.41
N TRP A 270 31.79 6.47 35.97
CA TRP A 270 31.77 5.28 36.83
C TRP A 270 33.17 4.96 37.37
N ILE A 271 34.21 5.11 36.54
CA ILE A 271 35.62 4.95 36.91
C ILE A 271 36.05 6.04 37.90
N ASP A 272 35.81 7.30 37.58
CA ASP A 272 36.22 8.46 38.40
C ASP A 272 35.65 8.38 39.82
N LYS A 273 34.40 7.89 39.95
CA LYS A 273 33.72 7.72 41.24
C LYS A 273 34.08 6.44 41.98
N LYS A 274 34.94 5.60 41.40
CA LYS A 274 35.29 4.28 41.93
C LYS A 274 34.05 3.47 42.31
N GLN A 275 33.05 3.44 41.42
CA GLN A 275 31.71 2.97 41.74
C GLN A 275 31.68 1.48 42.16
N TRP A 276 32.71 0.69 41.79
CA TRP A 276 32.93 -0.66 42.29
C TRP A 276 32.97 -0.75 43.83
N LEU A 277 33.45 0.28 44.54
CA LEU A 277 33.45 0.30 46.01
C LEU A 277 32.03 0.24 46.59
N VAL A 278 31.08 0.94 45.94
CA VAL A 278 29.65 0.90 46.30
C VAL A 278 29.09 -0.51 46.09
N TRP A 279 29.45 -1.14 44.97
CA TRP A 279 29.03 -2.50 44.65
C TRP A 279 29.58 -3.53 45.65
N VAL A 280 30.87 -3.47 45.97
CA VAL A 280 31.52 -4.35 46.96
C VAL A 280 30.87 -4.20 48.34
N LYS A 281 30.61 -2.96 48.79
CA LYS A 281 29.95 -2.69 50.07
C LYS A 281 28.52 -3.23 50.13
N LYS A 282 27.70 -2.95 49.12
CA LYS A 282 26.31 -3.42 49.06
C LYS A 282 26.24 -4.95 48.96
N ARG A 283 27.16 -5.61 48.24
CA ARG A 283 27.34 -7.07 48.24
C ARG A 283 27.64 -7.62 49.63
N HIS A 284 28.62 -7.06 50.32
CA HIS A 284 28.99 -7.51 51.67
C HIS A 284 27.78 -7.44 52.62
N ASN A 285 27.02 -6.35 52.54
CA ASN A 285 25.77 -6.21 53.31
C ASN A 285 24.69 -7.23 52.93
N ALA A 286 24.54 -7.55 51.64
CA ALA A 286 23.58 -8.55 51.17
C ALA A 286 23.95 -9.97 51.66
N ILE A 287 25.23 -10.35 51.56
CA ILE A 287 25.74 -11.64 52.07
C ILE A 287 25.54 -11.75 53.59
N ASN A 288 25.86 -10.69 54.33
CA ASN A 288 25.69 -10.66 55.78
C ASN A 288 24.21 -10.78 56.19
N LYS A 289 23.28 -10.16 55.45
CA LYS A 289 21.83 -10.33 55.69
C LYS A 289 21.35 -11.76 55.44
N ILE A 290 21.88 -12.45 54.42
CA ILE A 290 21.54 -13.86 54.11
C ILE A 290 22.07 -14.80 55.21
N ASN A 291 23.24 -14.51 55.79
CA ASN A 291 23.84 -15.32 56.86
C ASN A 291 23.21 -15.10 58.27
N VAL A 292 22.24 -14.18 58.42
CA VAL A 292 21.70 -13.78 59.74
C VAL A 292 20.56 -14.65 60.34
N PRO A 293 19.90 -15.63 59.68
CA PRO A 293 18.96 -16.51 60.39
C PRO A 293 19.48 -17.94 60.61
N ILE A 294 20.63 -18.13 61.27
CA ILE A 294 20.99 -19.44 61.87
C ILE A 294 21.50 -19.32 63.32
N LYS A 295 22.18 -18.23 63.69
CA LYS A 295 22.74 -18.10 65.06
C LYS A 295 21.72 -17.78 66.15
N LYS A 296 20.51 -17.30 65.83
CA LYS A 296 19.45 -17.01 66.83
C LYS A 296 18.62 -18.24 67.26
N LYS A 297 18.69 -19.38 66.56
CA LYS A 297 17.97 -20.61 66.96
C LYS A 297 18.79 -21.59 67.83
N LYS A 298 20.11 -21.40 67.96
CA LYS A 298 20.97 -22.28 68.78
C LYS A 298 21.24 -21.79 70.22
N LYS A 299 20.76 -20.60 70.62
CA LYS A 299 20.92 -20.06 71.99
C LYS A 299 19.66 -20.20 72.88
N LYS A 300 18.64 -20.95 72.45
CA LYS A 300 17.41 -21.22 73.23
C LYS A 300 17.20 -22.72 73.55
N LYS A 301 18.27 -23.51 73.49
CA LYS A 301 18.30 -24.88 74.00
C LYS A 301 19.62 -25.04 74.75
N ASN A 302 19.60 -24.72 76.03
CA ASN A 302 20.36 -25.35 77.11
C ASN A 302 19.75 -24.86 78.43
#